data_AF-A0A226EAT0-F1
#
_entry.id   AF-A0A226EAT0-F1
#
_cell.length_a   1.000
_cell.length_b   1.000
_cell.length_c   1.000
_cell.angle_alpha   90.00
_cell.angle_beta   90.00
_cell.angle_gamma   90.00
#
_symmetry.space_group_name_H-M   'P 1'
#
loop_
_entity.id
_entity.type
_entity.pdbx_description
1 polymer ?
#
loop_
_entity_poly.entity_id
_entity_poly.type
_entity_poly.pdbx_seq_one_letter_code
_entity_poly.pdbx_strand_id
1 'polypeptide(L)'
;MEMIVPTVYKSPWTGLLEFEGIRIFMPFTFFGEENLELDSGDYLDGYLFFYYQLLDFTHHIRFNGQQTNDKKIATKLFKRLQVHFGVDDNMNNVRNGTSGTTVGDLQYYNRTTWEDFPIQPVLYNADGVKVIKSLQTCGKVALMDTKENIAEITNFLNDYHQTAMYVKVDGESFFTERKPDVRGWGMPPIRSDYVEKRLKRLISSGIVTHLKAMYKMWRPPKLLGYYANWTGPRVKPVSRLDFSSKVTTGFYISGCCLIVCIFVLIVEFVKDKYYKMHNLVNLYN
;
A
#
# COMPACT_ATOMS: atom_id res chain seq x y z
N MET A 1 -3.61 8.53 -2.58
CA MET A 1 -3.31 7.19 -3.15
C MET A 1 -2.04 7.31 -3.96
N GLU A 2 -1.28 6.24 -4.06
CA GLU A 2 -0.06 6.14 -4.85
C GLU A 2 -0.10 4.86 -5.68
N MET A 3 0.74 4.76 -6.70
CA MET A 3 0.81 3.60 -7.57
C MET A 3 2.25 3.07 -7.66
N ILE A 4 2.40 1.76 -7.78
CA ILE A 4 3.69 1.13 -8.09
C ILE A 4 3.64 0.47 -9.47
N VAL A 5 4.75 0.64 -10.20
CA VAL A 5 4.93 0.14 -11.56
C VAL A 5 6.34 -0.45 -11.70
N PRO A 6 6.53 -1.57 -12.43
CA PRO A 6 7.86 -2.09 -12.74
C PRO A 6 8.68 -1.11 -13.59
N THR A 7 9.95 -0.87 -13.24
CA THR A 7 10.87 0.05 -13.92
C THR A 7 11.23 -0.32 -15.35
N VAL A 8 10.98 -1.56 -15.74
CA VAL A 8 11.14 -2.03 -17.13
C VAL A 8 10.29 -1.17 -18.08
N TYR A 9 9.22 -0.54 -17.57
CA TYR A 9 8.39 0.40 -18.31
C TYR A 9 8.78 1.85 -17.97
N LYS A 10 9.31 2.57 -18.95
CA LYS A 10 9.53 4.03 -18.83
C LYS A 10 8.17 4.73 -18.79
N SER A 11 7.79 5.23 -17.60
CA SER A 11 6.76 6.25 -17.43
C SER A 11 7.16 7.49 -18.24
N PRO A 12 6.29 7.96 -19.15
CA PRO A 12 5.22 8.83 -18.70
C PRO A 12 3.85 8.25 -19.02
N TRP A 13 3.10 7.89 -17.97
CA TRP A 13 1.69 7.55 -18.09
C TRP A 13 0.91 8.84 -18.29
N THR A 14 0.52 9.15 -19.53
CA THR A 14 -0.34 10.30 -19.81
C THR A 14 -1.83 10.00 -19.56
N GLY A 15 -2.21 8.73 -19.44
CA GLY A 15 -3.52 8.33 -18.90
C GLY A 15 -3.75 6.82 -18.79
N LEU A 16 -4.61 6.43 -17.84
CA LEU A 16 -4.84 5.05 -17.39
C LEU A 16 -5.22 4.06 -18.49
N LEU A 17 -5.86 4.58 -19.53
CA LEU A 17 -6.47 3.84 -20.63
C LEU A 17 -5.71 4.00 -21.95
N GLU A 18 -4.54 4.64 -21.93
CA GLU A 18 -3.73 4.87 -23.14
C GLU A 18 -2.81 3.70 -23.45
N PHE A 19 -2.43 2.91 -22.44
CA PHE A 19 -1.64 1.71 -22.64
C PHE A 19 -2.51 0.47 -22.74
N GLU A 20 -2.48 -0.16 -23.91
CA GLU A 20 -3.17 -1.42 -24.15
C GLU A 20 -2.48 -2.57 -23.40
N GLY A 21 -3.31 -3.34 -22.67
CA GLY A 21 -2.90 -4.54 -21.94
C GLY A 21 -2.41 -4.31 -20.50
N ILE A 22 -2.63 -3.13 -19.91
CA ILE A 22 -2.22 -2.85 -18.53
C ILE A 22 -3.35 -3.21 -17.57
N ARG A 23 -3.00 -3.98 -16.53
CA ARG A 23 -3.91 -4.35 -15.45
C ARG A 23 -3.58 -3.57 -14.20
N ILE A 24 -4.57 -2.90 -13.65
CA ILE A 24 -4.44 -2.07 -12.46
C ILE A 24 -5.23 -2.73 -11.36
N PHE A 25 -4.49 -3.16 -10.34
CA PHE A 25 -5.05 -3.67 -9.11
C PHE A 25 -5.42 -2.51 -8.19
N MET A 26 -6.67 -2.50 -7.76
CA MET A 26 -7.23 -1.46 -6.89
C MET A 26 -7.93 -2.12 -5.69
N PRO A 27 -7.81 -1.61 -4.46
CA PRO A 27 -8.51 -2.20 -3.33
C PRO A 27 -10.02 -1.97 -3.45
N PHE A 28 -10.81 -2.95 -2.98
CA PHE A 28 -12.28 -2.80 -2.86
C PHE A 28 -12.69 -1.56 -2.06
N THR A 29 -11.87 -1.17 -1.09
CA THR A 29 -12.10 0.00 -0.23
C THR A 29 -11.82 1.33 -0.92
N PHE A 30 -11.55 1.34 -2.23
CA PHE A 30 -11.24 2.57 -2.97
C PHE A 30 -12.39 3.59 -2.90
N PHE A 31 -13.62 3.14 -3.13
CA PHE A 31 -14.84 3.97 -3.17
C PHE A 31 -15.52 4.16 -1.82
N GLY A 32 -15.03 3.50 -0.75
CA GLY A 32 -15.58 3.63 0.60
C GLY A 32 -14.84 2.73 1.60
N GLU A 33 -14.66 3.21 2.83
CA GLU A 33 -14.03 2.48 3.94
C GLU A 33 -14.95 1.43 4.58
N GLU A 34 -16.20 1.30 4.10
CA GLU A 34 -17.17 0.47 4.80
C GLU A 34 -16.77 -0.98 4.73
N ASN A 35 -16.74 -1.56 5.93
CA ASN A 35 -16.39 -2.94 6.23
C ASN A 35 -17.32 -3.87 5.47
N LEU A 36 -17.02 -4.12 4.20
CA LEU A 36 -17.30 -5.41 3.60
C LEU A 36 -16.36 -6.41 4.30
N GLU A 37 -16.66 -6.71 5.56
CA GLU A 37 -16.49 -8.07 6.08
C GLU A 37 -17.48 -8.91 5.26
N LEU A 38 -17.11 -9.10 3.99
CA LEU A 38 -17.73 -10.04 3.09
C LEU A 38 -17.58 -11.38 3.79
N ASP A 39 -18.65 -11.79 4.46
CA ASP A 39 -18.80 -13.18 4.83
C ASP A 39 -18.64 -13.97 3.53
N SER A 40 -17.90 -15.07 3.61
CA SER A 40 -17.31 -15.75 2.45
C SER A 40 -18.29 -16.18 1.35
N GLY A 41 -19.60 -16.06 1.58
CA GLY A 41 -20.67 -16.28 0.60
C GLY A 41 -20.90 -15.16 -0.42
N ASP A 42 -20.62 -13.89 -0.08
CA ASP A 42 -21.07 -12.73 -0.89
C ASP A 42 -19.95 -12.12 -1.77
N TYR A 43 -18.83 -12.85 -1.96
CA TYR A 43 -17.67 -12.37 -2.72
C TYR A 43 -18.01 -11.85 -4.13
N LEU A 44 -19.00 -12.45 -4.79
CA LEU A 44 -19.46 -12.03 -6.13
C LEU A 44 -20.16 -10.67 -6.08
N ASP A 45 -20.91 -10.38 -5.02
CA ASP A 45 -21.62 -9.12 -4.85
C ASP A 45 -20.65 -7.96 -4.62
N GLY A 46 -19.53 -8.21 -3.94
CA GLY A 46 -18.46 -7.23 -3.78
C GLY A 46 -17.88 -6.75 -5.12
N TYR A 47 -17.63 -7.67 -6.06
CA TYR A 47 -17.15 -7.32 -7.40
C TYR A 47 -18.16 -6.49 -8.17
N LEU A 48 -19.42 -6.92 -8.19
CA LEU A 48 -20.48 -6.22 -8.89
C LEU A 48 -20.69 -4.81 -8.31
N PHE A 49 -20.67 -4.69 -6.99
CA PHE A 49 -20.78 -3.41 -6.28
C PHE A 49 -19.61 -2.47 -6.61
N PHE A 50 -18.37 -2.97 -6.61
CA PHE A 50 -17.22 -2.17 -6.99
C PHE A 50 -17.33 -1.63 -8.42
N TYR A 51 -17.67 -2.47 -9.38
CA TYR A 51 -17.81 -2.05 -10.78
C TYR A 51 -18.99 -1.11 -10.99
N TYR A 52 -20.07 -1.27 -10.22
CA TYR A 52 -21.19 -0.34 -10.22
C TYR A 52 -20.81 1.03 -9.65
N GLN A 53 -20.05 1.06 -8.54
CA GLN A 53 -19.51 2.32 -8.00
C GLN A 53 -18.55 3.00 -8.97
N LEU A 54 -17.73 2.22 -9.67
CA LEU A 54 -16.86 2.74 -10.72
C LEU A 54 -17.67 3.31 -11.90
N LEU A 55 -18.76 2.65 -12.29
CA LEU A 55 -19.68 3.13 -13.32
C LEU A 55 -20.32 4.47 -12.89
N ASP A 56 -20.84 4.57 -11.68
CA ASP A 56 -21.44 5.80 -11.16
C ASP A 56 -20.40 6.94 -11.03
N PHE A 57 -19.21 6.62 -10.52
CA PHE A 57 -18.10 7.57 -10.44
C PHE A 57 -17.71 8.14 -11.81
N THR A 58 -17.57 7.28 -12.82
CA THR A 58 -17.23 7.71 -14.18
C THR A 58 -18.37 8.49 -14.84
N HIS A 59 -19.62 8.12 -14.58
CA HIS A 59 -20.80 8.86 -15.00
C HIS A 59 -20.78 10.29 -14.44
N HIS A 60 -20.55 10.43 -13.13
CA HIS A 60 -20.48 11.73 -12.47
C HIS A 60 -19.37 12.61 -13.04
N ILE A 61 -18.16 12.07 -13.23
CA ILE A 61 -17.02 12.84 -13.77
C ILE A 61 -17.27 13.27 -15.22
N ARG A 62 -17.92 12.44 -16.03
CA ARG A 62 -18.22 12.78 -17.43
C ARG A 62 -19.03 14.08 -17.54
N PHE A 63 -20.00 14.29 -16.66
CA PHE A 63 -20.84 15.49 -16.65
C PHE A 63 -20.22 16.65 -15.86
N ASN A 64 -19.70 16.38 -14.67
CA ASN A 64 -19.28 17.41 -13.71
C ASN A 64 -17.77 17.68 -13.69
N GLY A 65 -16.98 16.94 -14.48
CA GLY A 65 -15.53 17.10 -14.50
C GLY A 65 -15.11 18.49 -14.94
N GLN A 66 -14.05 19.04 -14.31
CA GLN A 66 -13.50 20.34 -14.70
C GLN A 66 -12.46 20.21 -15.83
N GLN A 67 -11.68 19.12 -15.84
CA GLN A 67 -10.61 18.90 -16.82
C GLN A 67 -11.10 18.09 -18.03
N THR A 68 -10.68 18.50 -19.22
CA THR A 68 -11.03 17.84 -20.50
C THR A 68 -10.50 16.41 -20.59
N ASN A 69 -9.30 16.15 -20.06
CA ASN A 69 -8.71 14.81 -20.03
C ASN A 69 -9.47 13.86 -19.11
N ASP A 70 -9.87 14.29 -17.91
CA ASP A 70 -10.69 13.48 -17.00
C ASP A 70 -12.00 13.05 -17.66
N LYS A 71 -12.69 13.98 -18.32
CA LYS A 71 -13.94 13.67 -19.03
C LYS A 71 -13.71 12.63 -20.12
N LYS A 72 -12.59 12.73 -20.86
CA LYS A 72 -12.23 11.77 -21.90
C LYS A 72 -11.98 10.38 -21.32
N ILE A 73 -11.21 10.29 -20.23
CA ILE A 73 -10.93 9.03 -19.51
C ILE A 73 -12.22 8.44 -18.94
N ALA A 74 -12.99 9.23 -18.21
CA ALA A 74 -14.27 8.82 -17.62
C ALA A 74 -15.26 8.34 -18.69
N THR A 75 -15.37 9.04 -19.82
CA THR A 75 -16.25 8.63 -20.93
C THR A 75 -15.81 7.29 -21.51
N LYS A 76 -14.51 7.08 -21.72
CA LYS A 76 -13.98 5.82 -22.25
C LYS A 76 -14.21 4.66 -21.27
N LEU A 77 -14.02 4.91 -19.97
CA LEU A 77 -14.24 3.91 -18.92
C LEU A 77 -15.72 3.58 -18.76
N PHE A 78 -16.57 4.61 -18.70
CA PHE A 78 -18.03 4.49 -18.62
C PHE A 78 -18.57 3.65 -19.77
N LYS A 79 -18.19 3.96 -21.03
CA LYS A 79 -18.64 3.19 -22.20
C LYS A 79 -18.27 1.71 -22.15
N ARG A 80 -17.10 1.37 -21.60
CA ARG A 80 -16.70 -0.03 -21.41
C ARG A 80 -17.56 -0.71 -20.34
N LEU A 81 -17.78 -0.06 -19.20
CA LEU A 81 -18.61 -0.59 -18.11
C LEU A 81 -20.08 -0.72 -18.49
N GLN A 82 -20.59 0.26 -19.22
CA GLN A 82 -21.97 0.38 -19.66
C GLN A 82 -22.46 -0.88 -20.39
N VAL A 83 -21.65 -1.44 -21.29
CA VAL A 83 -21.96 -2.66 -22.04
C VAL A 83 -22.12 -3.86 -21.12
N HIS A 84 -21.36 -3.91 -20.03
CA HIS A 84 -21.46 -4.98 -19.05
C HIS A 84 -22.72 -4.85 -18.19
N PHE A 85 -23.13 -3.64 -17.81
CA PHE A 85 -24.31 -3.42 -16.97
C PHE A 85 -25.63 -3.27 -17.75
N GLY A 86 -25.58 -3.08 -19.07
CA GLY A 86 -26.78 -2.92 -19.89
C GLY A 86 -27.53 -1.63 -19.60
N VAL A 87 -26.80 -0.53 -19.39
CA VAL A 87 -27.37 0.81 -19.18
C VAL A 87 -27.12 1.71 -20.40
N ASP A 88 -27.88 2.79 -20.55
CA ASP A 88 -27.69 3.78 -21.61
C ASP A 88 -26.75 4.90 -21.15
N ASP A 89 -26.56 5.93 -22.00
CA ASP A 89 -25.72 7.08 -21.65
C ASP A 89 -26.27 7.89 -20.47
N ASN A 90 -27.50 7.68 -20.04
CA ASN A 90 -28.12 8.38 -18.91
C ASN A 90 -28.34 7.44 -17.70
N MET A 91 -27.66 6.29 -17.66
CA MET A 91 -27.82 5.25 -16.63
C MET A 91 -29.21 4.61 -16.60
N ASN A 92 -30.04 4.75 -17.64
CA ASN A 92 -31.29 4.03 -17.73
C ASN A 92 -31.02 2.58 -18.15
N ASN A 93 -31.76 1.63 -17.57
CA ASN A 93 -31.64 0.23 -17.92
C ASN A 93 -32.18 -0.05 -19.33
N VAL A 94 -31.33 -0.57 -20.22
CA VAL A 94 -31.67 -0.98 -21.59
C VAL A 94 -31.76 -2.49 -21.77
N ARG A 95 -31.57 -3.27 -20.68
CA ARG A 95 -31.71 -4.75 -20.62
C ARG A 95 -30.83 -5.55 -21.62
N ASN A 96 -29.84 -4.91 -22.23
CA ASN A 96 -28.91 -5.51 -23.18
C ASN A 96 -27.52 -5.80 -22.56
N GLY A 97 -27.43 -5.91 -21.23
CA GLY A 97 -26.18 -6.09 -20.51
C GLY A 97 -25.70 -7.54 -20.49
N THR A 98 -24.38 -7.74 -20.50
CA THR A 98 -23.77 -9.07 -20.29
C THR A 98 -23.83 -9.53 -18.83
N SER A 99 -23.92 -8.59 -17.88
CA SER A 99 -24.21 -8.84 -16.47
C SER A 99 -25.70 -8.55 -16.27
N GLY A 100 -26.54 -9.56 -16.46
CA GLY A 100 -27.98 -9.36 -16.67
C GLY A 100 -28.70 -8.67 -15.51
N THR A 101 -29.54 -7.71 -15.87
CA THR A 101 -30.56 -7.14 -14.98
C THR A 101 -31.86 -7.91 -15.15
N THR A 102 -31.96 -9.07 -14.49
CA THR A 102 -33.26 -9.68 -14.18
C THR A 102 -33.37 -9.85 -12.68
N VAL A 103 -33.98 -8.84 -12.06
CA VAL A 103 -34.53 -8.92 -10.70
C VAL A 103 -35.48 -10.12 -10.67
N GLY A 104 -35.04 -11.23 -10.08
CA GLY A 104 -35.86 -12.44 -9.89
C GLY A 104 -35.10 -13.76 -10.09
N ASP A 105 -34.18 -13.84 -11.05
CA ASP A 105 -33.34 -15.02 -11.29
C ASP A 105 -31.88 -14.61 -11.15
N LEU A 106 -31.21 -15.13 -10.12
CA LEU A 106 -29.79 -14.93 -9.84
C LEU A 106 -28.95 -15.43 -11.04
N GLN A 107 -28.74 -14.58 -12.03
CA GLN A 107 -27.68 -14.79 -13.01
C GLN A 107 -26.35 -14.69 -12.28
N TYR A 108 -25.71 -15.85 -12.12
CA TYR A 108 -24.38 -15.97 -11.55
C TYR A 108 -23.43 -14.99 -12.23
N TYR A 109 -22.87 -14.06 -11.45
CA TYR A 109 -21.77 -13.21 -11.88
C TYR A 109 -20.66 -14.10 -12.43
N ASN A 110 -20.41 -14.02 -13.75
CA ASN A 110 -19.35 -14.78 -14.38
C ASN A 110 -18.05 -13.98 -14.34
N ARG A 111 -17.14 -14.33 -13.43
CA ARG A 111 -15.84 -13.64 -13.25
C ARG A 111 -15.05 -13.52 -14.56
N THR A 112 -15.18 -14.49 -15.47
CA THR A 112 -14.40 -14.52 -16.71
C THR A 112 -14.72 -13.36 -17.65
N THR A 113 -15.94 -12.79 -17.59
CA THR A 113 -16.31 -11.65 -18.45
C THR A 113 -15.59 -10.36 -18.06
N TRP A 114 -15.04 -10.31 -16.85
CA TRP A 114 -14.38 -9.14 -16.28
C TRP A 114 -12.86 -9.26 -16.24
N GLU A 115 -12.27 -10.42 -16.56
CA GLU A 115 -10.81 -10.64 -16.49
C GLU A 115 -10.01 -9.73 -17.43
N ASP A 116 -10.61 -9.36 -18.56
CA ASP A 116 -10.01 -8.46 -19.55
C ASP A 116 -10.17 -6.98 -19.20
N PHE A 117 -10.97 -6.66 -18.18
CA PHE A 117 -11.17 -5.28 -17.78
C PHE A 117 -9.89 -4.72 -17.13
N PRO A 118 -9.43 -3.52 -17.52
CA PRO A 118 -8.13 -3.00 -17.09
C PRO A 118 -8.05 -2.73 -15.59
N ILE A 119 -9.18 -2.48 -14.91
CA ILE A 119 -9.23 -2.24 -13.46
C ILE A 119 -9.78 -3.48 -12.78
N GLN A 120 -8.97 -4.08 -11.91
CA GLN A 120 -9.31 -5.29 -11.17
C GLN A 120 -9.36 -4.96 -9.68
N PRO A 121 -10.52 -5.13 -9.03
CA PRO A 121 -10.58 -4.96 -7.60
C PRO A 121 -9.90 -6.15 -6.90
N VAL A 122 -9.20 -5.85 -5.82
CA VAL A 122 -8.41 -6.80 -5.06
C VAL A 122 -8.92 -6.87 -3.63
N LEU A 123 -9.18 -8.11 -3.17
CA LEU A 123 -9.41 -8.40 -1.77
C LEU A 123 -8.14 -8.99 -1.15
N TYR A 124 -7.49 -8.21 -0.29
CA TYR A 124 -6.17 -8.57 0.25
C TYR A 124 -6.10 -9.87 1.06
N ASN A 125 -7.20 -10.30 1.68
CA ASN A 125 -7.21 -11.56 2.44
C ASN A 125 -7.29 -12.80 1.53
N ALA A 126 -7.97 -12.71 0.39
CA ALA A 126 -8.23 -13.85 -0.49
C ALA A 126 -7.27 -13.88 -1.68
N ASP A 127 -7.03 -12.73 -2.31
CA ASP A 127 -6.28 -12.62 -3.57
C ASP A 127 -4.82 -12.20 -3.36
N GLY A 128 -4.38 -11.98 -2.11
CA GLY A 128 -3.10 -11.31 -1.87
C GLY A 128 -1.88 -12.06 -2.43
N VAL A 129 -1.87 -13.38 -2.32
CA VAL A 129 -0.82 -14.22 -2.92
C VAL A 129 -0.84 -14.15 -4.45
N LYS A 130 -2.03 -14.08 -5.06
CA LYS A 130 -2.20 -13.98 -6.52
C LYS A 130 -1.67 -12.65 -7.03
N VAL A 131 -1.98 -11.55 -6.34
CA VAL A 131 -1.52 -10.21 -6.69
C VAL A 131 0.00 -10.09 -6.60
N ILE A 132 0.61 -10.60 -5.53
CA ILE A 132 2.07 -10.61 -5.39
C ILE A 132 2.73 -11.42 -6.51
N LYS A 133 2.21 -12.62 -6.83
CA LYS A 133 2.71 -13.41 -7.96
C LYS A 133 2.59 -12.67 -9.29
N SER A 134 1.47 -12.00 -9.54
CA SER A 134 1.27 -11.19 -10.75
C SER A 134 2.25 -10.03 -10.84
N LEU A 135 2.50 -9.33 -9.73
CA LEU A 135 3.51 -8.26 -9.69
C LEU A 135 4.90 -8.82 -9.99
N GLN A 136 5.30 -9.94 -9.36
CA GLN A 136 6.59 -10.59 -9.56
C GLN A 136 6.89 -11.01 -11.01
N THR A 137 5.87 -11.26 -11.84
CA THR A 137 6.07 -11.61 -13.25
C THR A 137 6.52 -10.45 -14.15
N CYS A 138 6.66 -9.22 -13.60
CA CYS A 138 7.08 -8.02 -14.34
C CYS A 138 6.21 -7.71 -15.57
N GLY A 139 4.98 -8.22 -15.58
CA GLY A 139 4.00 -7.92 -16.62
C GLY A 139 3.60 -6.44 -16.61
N LYS A 140 2.75 -6.05 -17.56
CA LYS A 140 2.08 -4.75 -17.58
C LYS A 140 1.04 -4.67 -16.46
N VAL A 141 1.50 -4.63 -15.22
CA VAL A 141 0.67 -4.65 -14.02
C VAL A 141 1.06 -3.48 -13.15
N ALA A 142 0.07 -2.78 -12.62
CA ALA A 142 0.25 -1.73 -11.62
C ALA A 142 -0.62 -2.02 -10.41
N LEU A 143 -0.15 -1.62 -9.23
CA LEU A 143 -0.93 -1.66 -7.99
C LEU A 143 -1.13 -0.23 -7.51
N MET A 144 -2.39 0.14 -7.24
CA MET A 144 -2.75 1.44 -6.65
C MET A 144 -3.30 1.23 -5.24
N ASP A 145 -2.74 1.93 -4.26
CA ASP A 145 -3.18 1.84 -2.86
C ASP A 145 -2.88 3.13 -2.07
N THR A 146 -3.07 3.10 -0.74
CA THR A 146 -2.65 4.16 0.19
C THR A 146 -1.14 4.36 0.16
N LYS A 147 -0.69 5.55 0.55
CA LYS A 147 0.74 5.92 0.49
C LYS A 147 1.58 5.02 1.37
N GLU A 148 1.04 4.70 2.54
CA GLU A 148 1.64 3.83 3.54
C GLU A 148 1.78 2.41 2.98
N ASN A 149 0.72 1.90 2.35
CA ASN A 149 0.71 0.55 1.80
C ASN A 149 1.67 0.39 0.63
N ILE A 150 1.69 1.38 -0.26
CA ILE A 150 2.61 1.41 -1.39
C ILE A 150 4.06 1.45 -0.90
N ALA A 151 4.39 2.25 0.10
CA ALA A 151 5.74 2.31 0.64
C ALA A 151 6.21 0.94 1.18
N GLU A 152 5.35 0.25 1.93
CA GLU A 152 5.68 -1.07 2.49
C GLU A 152 5.81 -2.14 1.41
N ILE A 153 4.86 -2.24 0.48
CA ILE A 153 4.87 -3.24 -0.59
C ILE A 153 6.06 -3.01 -1.54
N THR A 154 6.40 -1.75 -1.84
CA THR A 154 7.55 -1.43 -2.68
C THR A 154 8.85 -1.92 -2.06
N ASN A 155 9.04 -1.68 -0.76
CA ASN A 155 10.22 -2.16 -0.04
C ASN A 155 10.32 -3.69 -0.10
N PHE A 156 9.21 -4.39 0.11
CA PHE A 156 9.16 -5.85 0.02
C PHE A 156 9.51 -6.38 -1.37
N LEU A 157 8.92 -5.82 -2.43
CA LEU A 157 9.15 -6.27 -3.80
C LEU A 157 10.60 -6.06 -4.24
N ASN A 158 11.17 -4.90 -3.91
CA ASN A 158 12.57 -4.56 -4.23
C ASN A 158 13.58 -5.42 -3.43
N ASP A 159 13.24 -5.84 -2.20
CA ASP A 159 14.10 -6.71 -1.38
C ASP A 159 14.09 -8.18 -1.86
N TYR A 160 12.98 -8.65 -2.45
CA TYR A 160 12.80 -10.05 -2.83
C TYR A 160 13.30 -10.36 -4.26
N HIS A 161 13.13 -9.45 -5.21
CA HIS A 161 13.52 -9.65 -6.62
C HIS A 161 14.45 -8.52 -7.11
N GLN A 162 15.73 -8.83 -7.29
CA GLN A 162 16.70 -7.88 -7.87
C GLN A 162 16.53 -7.65 -9.38
N THR A 163 15.74 -8.49 -10.06
CA THR A 163 15.58 -8.43 -11.53
C THR A 163 14.62 -7.34 -12.01
N ALA A 164 13.73 -6.85 -11.14
CA ALA A 164 12.86 -5.74 -11.47
C ALA A 164 12.74 -4.79 -10.29
N MET A 165 13.08 -3.52 -10.55
CA MET A 165 12.90 -2.46 -9.58
C MET A 165 11.48 -1.93 -9.74
N TYR A 166 10.80 -1.62 -8.65
CA TYR A 166 9.50 -0.98 -8.67
C TYR A 166 9.70 0.48 -8.31
N VAL A 167 9.12 1.36 -9.13
CA VAL A 167 9.14 2.79 -8.86
C VAL A 167 7.75 3.22 -8.45
N LYS A 168 7.73 3.97 -7.35
CA LYS A 168 6.57 4.70 -6.90
C LYS A 168 6.28 5.81 -7.89
N VAL A 169 5.06 5.83 -8.40
CA VAL A 169 4.52 6.88 -9.25
C VAL A 169 3.39 7.53 -8.47
N ASP A 170 3.30 8.86 -8.54
CA ASP A 170 2.11 9.54 -8.03
C ASP A 170 0.89 8.97 -8.77
N GLY A 171 -0.11 8.50 -8.01
CA GLY A 171 -1.30 7.93 -8.61
C GLY A 171 -1.96 8.97 -9.51
N GLU A 172 -2.55 8.54 -10.63
CA GLU A 172 -3.16 9.47 -11.59
C GLU A 172 -4.11 10.44 -10.89
N SER A 173 -3.98 11.74 -11.21
CA SER A 173 -4.81 12.84 -10.66
C SER A 173 -6.29 12.49 -10.70
N PHE A 174 -6.71 11.79 -11.75
CA PHE A 174 -8.06 11.26 -11.94
C PHE A 174 -8.61 10.50 -10.72
N PHE A 175 -7.79 9.68 -10.06
CA PHE A 175 -8.18 8.89 -8.89
C PHE A 175 -7.68 9.50 -7.57
N THR A 176 -6.58 10.27 -7.58
CA THR A 176 -5.96 10.80 -6.37
C THR A 176 -6.58 12.11 -5.88
N GLU A 177 -6.88 13.04 -6.79
CA GLU A 177 -7.47 14.35 -6.45
C GLU A 177 -8.98 14.27 -6.25
N ARG A 178 -9.62 13.31 -6.93
CA ARG A 178 -11.07 13.14 -6.97
C ARG A 178 -11.52 11.89 -6.22
N LYS A 179 -10.81 11.48 -5.16
CA LYS A 179 -11.33 10.44 -4.26
C LYS A 179 -12.75 10.88 -3.89
N PRO A 180 -13.78 10.14 -4.31
CA PRO A 180 -15.13 10.64 -4.13
C PRO A 180 -15.33 10.79 -2.62
N ASP A 181 -15.83 11.96 -2.20
CA ASP A 181 -16.28 12.20 -0.83
C ASP A 181 -17.53 11.37 -0.53
N VAL A 182 -17.49 10.07 -0.81
CA VAL A 182 -18.44 9.07 -0.29
C VAL A 182 -18.09 8.83 1.19
N ARG A 183 -17.93 9.90 1.96
CA ARG A 183 -18.04 9.84 3.42
C ARG A 183 -19.52 9.95 3.76
N GLY A 184 -20.26 8.92 3.41
CA GLY A 184 -21.66 8.84 3.81
C GLY A 184 -22.44 7.78 3.05
N TRP A 185 -23.25 7.06 3.80
CA TRP A 185 -24.47 6.46 3.30
C TRP A 185 -25.26 7.56 2.56
N GLY A 186 -25.65 7.31 1.31
CA GLY A 186 -26.66 8.12 0.64
C GLY A 186 -28.01 7.91 1.33
N MET A 187 -28.17 8.44 2.54
CA MET A 187 -29.44 8.40 3.25
C MET A 187 -30.34 9.46 2.61
N PRO A 188 -31.58 9.13 2.23
CA PRO A 188 -32.55 10.15 1.88
C PRO A 188 -32.67 11.15 3.04
N PRO A 189 -32.94 12.44 2.79
CA PRO A 189 -33.02 13.44 3.86
C PRO A 189 -34.21 13.13 4.78
N ILE A 190 -33.95 12.41 5.88
CA ILE A 190 -34.95 12.14 6.91
C ILE A 190 -35.04 13.40 7.78
N ARG A 191 -36.21 14.05 7.79
CA ARG A 191 -36.46 15.22 8.65
C ARG A 191 -36.23 14.82 10.12
N SER A 192 -35.23 15.44 10.73
CA SER A 192 -34.83 15.28 12.14
C SER A 192 -34.34 13.88 12.53
N ASP A 193 -33.27 13.42 11.89
CA ASP A 193 -32.68 12.15 12.26
C ASP A 193 -31.97 12.24 13.63
N TYR A 194 -32.58 11.60 14.63
CA TYR A 194 -32.02 11.47 15.98
C TYR A 194 -30.64 10.81 15.95
N VAL A 195 -30.43 9.89 15.01
CA VAL A 195 -29.17 9.15 14.83
C VAL A 195 -28.08 10.10 14.37
N GLU A 196 -28.35 10.96 13.39
CA GLU A 196 -27.39 11.96 12.91
C GLU A 196 -26.94 12.89 14.04
N LYS A 197 -27.87 13.40 14.85
CA LYS A 197 -27.55 14.29 15.98
C LYS A 197 -26.71 13.62 17.06
N ARG A 198 -26.90 12.32 17.31
CA ARG A 198 -26.07 11.56 18.26
C ARG A 198 -24.70 11.22 17.66
N LEU A 199 -24.66 10.81 16.39
CA LEU A 199 -23.43 10.50 15.70
C LEU A 199 -22.53 11.74 15.59
N LYS A 200 -23.10 12.90 15.26
CA LYS A 200 -22.38 14.17 15.23
C LYS A 200 -21.75 14.52 16.57
N ARG A 201 -22.46 14.24 17.69
CA ARG A 201 -21.90 14.39 19.06
C ARG A 201 -20.77 13.40 19.34
N LEU A 202 -20.86 12.17 18.87
CA LEU A 202 -19.80 11.15 19.03
C LEU A 202 -18.55 11.49 18.20
N ILE A 203 -18.76 12.05 17.01
CA ILE A 203 -17.68 12.54 16.15
C ILE A 203 -17.04 13.79 16.77
N SER A 204 -17.85 14.78 17.17
CA SER A 204 -17.35 16.05 17.72
C SER A 204 -16.68 15.90 19.10
N SER A 205 -17.04 14.87 19.87
CA SER A 205 -16.37 14.55 21.14
C SER A 205 -15.05 13.78 20.98
N GLY A 206 -14.69 13.39 19.75
CA GLY A 206 -13.46 12.64 19.49
C GLY A 206 -13.50 11.16 19.91
N ILE A 207 -14.66 10.65 20.34
CA ILE A 207 -14.83 9.23 20.71
C ILE A 207 -14.61 8.34 19.48
N VAL A 208 -15.17 8.72 18.33
CA VAL A 208 -15.01 7.97 17.07
C VAL A 208 -13.53 7.93 16.65
N THR A 209 -12.79 9.02 16.82
CA THR A 209 -11.35 9.05 16.52
C THR A 209 -10.55 8.15 17.46
N HIS A 210 -10.88 8.14 18.76
CA HIS A 210 -10.25 7.23 19.72
C HIS A 210 -10.54 5.76 19.40
N LEU A 211 -11.79 5.41 19.07
CA LEU A 211 -12.16 4.06 18.66
C LEU A 211 -11.45 3.64 17.38
N LYS A 212 -11.35 4.53 16.38
CA LYS A 212 -10.57 4.26 15.16
C LYS A 212 -9.09 4.02 15.46
N ALA A 213 -8.48 4.79 16.35
CA ALA A 213 -7.09 4.61 16.75
C ALA A 213 -6.88 3.28 17.49
N MET A 214 -7.76 2.96 18.44
CA MET A 214 -7.72 1.69 19.19
C MET A 214 -7.91 0.50 18.25
N TYR A 215 -8.86 0.58 17.31
CA TYR A 215 -9.09 -0.45 16.30
C TYR A 215 -7.88 -0.65 15.39
N LYS A 216 -7.23 0.43 14.92
CA LYS A 216 -5.98 0.34 14.14
C LYS A 216 -4.83 -0.29 14.93
N MET A 217 -4.79 -0.05 16.24
CA MET A 217 -3.78 -0.66 17.12
C MET A 217 -4.04 -2.16 17.33
N TRP A 218 -5.31 -2.57 17.41
CA TRP A 218 -5.70 -3.98 17.57
C TRP A 218 -5.66 -4.76 16.26
N ARG A 219 -5.87 -4.09 15.13
CA ARG A 219 -5.88 -4.69 13.80
C ARG A 219 -5.07 -3.81 12.84
N PRO A 220 -3.79 -4.12 12.59
CA PRO A 220 -3.02 -3.37 11.61
C PRO A 220 -3.68 -3.49 10.22
N PRO A 221 -3.64 -2.44 9.39
CA PRO A 221 -4.20 -2.46 8.04
C PRO A 221 -3.63 -3.67 7.30
N LYS A 222 -4.49 -4.59 6.86
CA LYS A 222 -4.02 -5.83 6.23
C LYS A 222 -3.54 -5.52 4.82
N LEU A 223 -2.23 -5.59 4.62
CA LEU A 223 -1.59 -5.03 3.43
C LEU A 223 -1.48 -5.95 2.21
N LEU A 224 -1.68 -7.28 2.35
CA LEU A 224 -1.87 -8.31 1.29
C LEU A 224 -1.78 -9.76 1.85
N GLY A 225 -2.05 -9.94 3.15
CA GLY A 225 -1.84 -11.21 3.87
C GLY A 225 -0.46 -11.31 4.55
N TYR A 226 0.01 -10.22 5.18
CA TYR A 226 1.28 -10.06 5.93
C TYR A 226 2.57 -10.63 5.29
N TYR A 227 2.62 -10.82 3.97
CA TYR A 227 3.68 -11.52 3.22
C TYR A 227 3.74 -13.02 3.54
N ALA A 228 2.77 -13.80 3.06
CA ALA A 228 2.37 -15.13 3.56
C ALA A 228 3.41 -16.29 3.75
N ASN A 229 4.72 -16.08 3.59
CA ASN A 229 5.81 -17.00 4.01
C ASN A 229 7.17 -16.26 4.01
N TRP A 230 7.21 -15.00 4.46
CA TRP A 230 8.44 -14.21 4.43
C TRP A 230 9.42 -14.65 5.54
N THR A 231 10.52 -15.29 5.15
CA THR A 231 11.60 -15.72 6.05
C THR A 231 12.73 -14.70 6.16
N GLY A 232 12.45 -13.43 5.88
CA GLY A 232 13.46 -12.37 5.79
C GLY A 232 14.07 -12.24 4.39
N PRO A 233 14.96 -11.23 4.21
CA PRO A 233 15.48 -10.87 2.89
C PRO A 233 16.43 -11.96 2.36
N ARG A 234 16.12 -12.54 1.18
CA ARG A 234 16.93 -13.56 0.48
C ARG A 234 18.10 -12.96 -0.31
N VAL A 235 18.49 -11.74 0.00
CA VAL A 235 19.69 -11.16 -0.59
C VAL A 235 20.86 -12.06 -0.17
N LYS A 236 21.66 -12.53 -1.15
CA LYS A 236 23.08 -12.73 -0.83
C LYS A 236 23.54 -11.42 -0.19
N PRO A 237 24.25 -11.45 0.95
CA PRO A 237 24.73 -10.25 1.61
C PRO A 237 25.73 -9.55 0.69
N VAL A 238 25.21 -8.81 -0.28
CA VAL A 238 25.96 -7.97 -1.19
C VAL A 238 25.73 -6.57 -0.68
N SER A 239 26.66 -6.16 0.16
CA SER A 239 27.02 -4.76 0.36
C SER A 239 25.97 -3.87 1.01
N ARG A 240 25.21 -4.36 1.99
CA ARG A 240 24.81 -3.48 3.10
C ARG A 240 26.10 -3.16 3.83
N LEU A 241 26.69 -2.02 3.46
CA LEU A 241 27.86 -1.36 4.04
C LEU A 241 28.58 -2.25 5.06
N ASP A 242 29.76 -2.79 4.73
CA ASP A 242 30.65 -3.49 5.66
C ASP A 242 31.04 -2.55 6.81
N PHE A 243 30.08 -2.27 7.69
CA PHE A 243 30.28 -1.64 8.98
C PHE A 243 31.19 -2.54 9.79
N SER A 244 31.15 -3.86 9.58
CA SER A 244 32.10 -4.78 10.20
C SER A 244 33.55 -4.40 9.86
N SER A 245 33.91 -4.19 8.58
CA SER A 245 35.30 -3.95 8.16
C SER A 245 35.87 -2.60 8.62
N LYS A 246 35.10 -1.50 8.53
CA LYS A 246 35.56 -0.18 8.98
C LYS A 246 35.45 0.03 10.49
N VAL A 247 34.47 -0.59 11.14
CA VAL A 247 34.30 -0.46 12.60
C VAL A 247 35.28 -1.39 13.33
N THR A 248 35.58 -2.59 12.81
CA THR A 248 36.63 -3.45 13.39
C THR A 248 38.00 -2.80 13.32
N THR A 249 38.37 -2.15 12.22
CA THR A 249 39.65 -1.41 12.15
C THR A 249 39.73 -0.31 13.21
N GLY A 250 38.64 0.42 13.46
CA GLY A 250 38.54 1.38 14.57
C GLY A 250 38.72 0.72 15.95
N PHE A 251 38.08 -0.42 16.19
CA PHE A 251 38.23 -1.17 17.44
C PHE A 251 39.63 -1.75 17.63
N TYR A 252 40.30 -2.22 16.57
CA TYR A 252 41.68 -2.70 16.63
C TYR A 252 42.66 -1.58 16.99
N ILE A 253 42.53 -0.41 16.37
CA ILE A 253 43.36 0.76 16.68
C ILE A 253 43.14 1.18 18.14
N SER A 254 41.88 1.26 18.58
CA SER A 254 41.53 1.59 19.97
C SER A 254 42.09 0.57 20.97
N GLY A 255 41.99 -0.73 20.67
CA GLY A 255 42.52 -1.81 21.50
C GLY A 255 44.05 -1.76 21.63
N CYS A 256 44.77 -1.53 20.52
CA CYS A 256 46.23 -1.38 20.54
C CYS A 256 46.66 -0.19 21.41
N CYS A 257 45.98 0.96 21.32
CA CYS A 257 46.27 2.11 22.18
C CYS A 257 46.07 1.79 23.67
N LEU A 258 45.00 1.08 24.04
CA LEU A 258 44.77 0.71 25.44
C LEU A 258 45.86 -0.22 25.98
N ILE A 259 46.33 -1.18 25.18
CA ILE A 259 47.42 -2.09 25.57
C ILE A 259 48.71 -1.28 25.82
N VAL A 260 49.05 -0.35 24.94
CA VAL A 260 50.23 0.52 25.12
C VAL A 260 50.13 1.35 26.39
N CYS A 261 48.96 1.94 26.68
CA CYS A 261 48.73 2.69 27.92
C CYS A 261 48.93 1.83 29.18
N ILE A 262 48.44 0.58 29.17
CA ILE A 262 48.63 -0.35 30.29
C ILE A 262 50.12 -0.68 30.49
N PHE A 263 50.86 -0.91 29.41
CA PHE A 263 52.30 -1.17 29.50
C PHE A 263 53.08 0.00 30.09
N VAL A 264 52.77 1.24 29.70
CA VAL A 264 53.41 2.44 30.27
C VAL A 264 53.13 2.54 31.76
N LEU A 265 51.88 2.31 32.20
CA LEU A 265 51.52 2.34 33.61
C LEU A 265 52.27 1.28 34.44
N ILE A 266 52.46 0.07 33.91
CA ILE A 266 53.22 -0.98 34.59
C ILE A 266 54.70 -0.56 34.74
N VAL A 267 55.30 0.00 33.70
CA VAL A 267 56.69 0.46 33.73
C VAL A 267 56.86 1.58 34.76
N GLU A 268 55.96 2.55 34.80
CA GLU A 268 55.97 3.62 35.79
C GLU A 268 55.82 3.08 37.22
N PHE A 269 54.93 2.12 37.43
CA PHE A 269 54.72 1.51 38.74
C PHE A 269 55.96 0.74 39.24
N VAL A 270 56.62 -0.02 38.35
CA VAL A 270 57.87 -0.72 38.68
C VAL A 270 58.98 0.28 38.98
N LYS A 271 59.09 1.34 38.18
CA LYS A 271 60.07 2.41 38.35
C LYS A 271 59.88 3.12 39.70
N ASP A 272 58.66 3.53 40.03
CA ASP A 272 58.34 4.17 41.32
C ASP A 272 58.69 3.27 42.51
N LYS A 273 58.31 1.97 42.43
CA LYS A 273 58.66 1.00 43.46
C LYS A 273 60.17 0.82 43.63
N TYR A 274 60.92 0.79 42.53
CA TYR A 274 62.38 0.67 42.55
C TYR A 274 63.06 1.92 43.15
N TYR A 275 62.62 3.12 42.76
CA TYR A 275 63.13 4.37 43.37
C TYR A 275 62.82 4.46 44.85
N LYS A 276 61.61 4.06 45.28
CA LYS A 276 61.22 4.06 46.69
C LYS A 276 62.07 3.09 47.51
N MET A 277 62.40 1.93 46.96
CA MET A 277 63.27 0.93 47.60
C MET A 277 64.73 1.40 47.67
N HIS A 278 65.26 2.02 46.61
CA HIS A 278 66.62 2.56 46.59
C HIS A 278 66.80 3.77 47.53
N ASN A 279 65.80 4.64 47.64
CA ASN A 279 65.83 5.77 48.59
C ASN A 279 65.73 5.31 50.05
N LEU A 280 65.03 4.21 50.34
CA LEU A 280 65.03 3.61 51.68
C LEU A 280 66.41 3.05 52.06
N VAL A 281 67.14 2.46 51.12
CA VAL A 281 68.50 1.94 51.36
C VAL A 281 69.49 3.08 51.63
N ASN A 282 69.35 4.23 50.97
CA ASN A 282 70.20 5.41 51.21
C ASN A 282 69.90 6.18 52.51
N LEU A 283 68.78 5.90 53.19
CA LEU A 283 68.44 6.50 54.49
C LEU A 283 68.99 5.72 55.69
N TYR A 284 69.52 4.50 55.44
CA TYR A 284 70.04 3.59 56.48
C TYR A 284 71.57 3.39 56.43
N ASN A 285 72.27 4.11 55.54
CA ASN A 285 73.73 4.26 55.51
C ASN A 285 74.11 5.70 55.81
#